data_AF-A0A518C8U3-F1
#
_entry.id   AF-A0A518C8U3-F1
#
_cell.length_a   1.000
_cell.length_b   1.000
_cell.length_c   1.000
_cell.angle_alpha   90.00
_cell.angle_beta   90.00
_cell.angle_gamma   90.00
#
_symmetry.space_group_name_H-M   'P 1'
#
loop_
_entity.id
_entity.type
_entity.pdbx_description
1 polymer ?
#
loop_
_entity_poly.entity_id
_entity_poly.type
_entity_poly.pdbx_seq_one_letter_code
_entity_poly.pdbx_strand_id
1 'polypeptide(L)'
;MPKEPDPVEIVEFLKSQGVHIRMRKSGQVHTLDFSDCDWKPDDHSIHQLEVLQNLEVLNCEQAPLTDAAVESILRHSGVKLLTLSGTGLSTEAIKRLRQNLIGCRIIA
;
A
#
# COMPACT_ATOMS: atom_id res chain seq x y z
N MET A 1 -16.19 18.39 -2.14
CA MET A 1 -15.68 18.31 -3.53
C MET A 1 -15.53 16.84 -3.88
N PRO A 2 -15.94 16.39 -5.08
CA PRO A 2 -15.63 15.04 -5.53
C PRO A 2 -14.12 14.87 -5.58
N LYS A 3 -13.62 13.73 -5.08
CA LYS A 3 -12.18 13.44 -5.14
C LYS A 3 -11.80 13.09 -6.57
N GLU A 4 -10.67 13.61 -7.03
CA GLU A 4 -10.16 13.33 -8.38
C GLU A 4 -9.78 11.84 -8.51
N PRO A 5 -9.93 11.26 -9.72
CA PRO A 5 -9.41 9.92 -10.02
C PRO A 5 -7.90 9.83 -9.79
N ASP A 6 -7.40 8.63 -9.52
CA ASP A 6 -5.95 8.42 -9.42
C ASP A 6 -5.32 8.44 -10.82
N PRO A 7 -4.01 8.76 -10.94
CA PRO A 7 -3.34 8.85 -12.23
C PRO A 7 -3.47 7.56 -13.03
N VAL A 8 -3.75 7.67 -14.33
CA VAL A 8 -3.98 6.50 -15.18
C VAL A 8 -2.67 5.72 -15.37
N GLU A 9 -1.55 6.42 -15.44
CA GLU A 9 -0.23 5.84 -15.71
C GLU A 9 0.18 4.85 -14.61
N ILE A 10 -0.01 5.22 -13.33
CA ILE A 10 0.34 4.33 -12.21
C ILE A 10 -0.61 3.12 -12.15
N VAL A 11 -1.90 3.31 -12.45
CA VAL A 11 -2.88 2.23 -12.46
C VAL A 11 -2.60 1.23 -13.57
N GLU A 12 -2.30 1.70 -14.78
CA GLU A 12 -1.94 0.83 -15.92
C GLU A 12 -0.60 0.13 -15.69
N PHE A 13 0.38 0.82 -15.11
CA PHE A 13 1.64 0.19 -14.69
C PHE A 13 1.37 -0.96 -13.72
N LEU A 14 0.61 -0.74 -12.64
CA LEU A 14 0.31 -1.78 -11.65
C LEU A 14 -0.45 -2.96 -12.27
N LYS A 15 -1.40 -2.71 -13.17
CA LYS A 15 -2.08 -3.79 -13.92
C LYS A 15 -1.10 -4.59 -14.78
N SER A 16 -0.16 -3.92 -15.45
CA SER A 16 0.85 -4.59 -16.28
C SER A 16 1.79 -5.50 -15.47
N GLN A 17 1.95 -5.23 -14.17
CA GLN A 17 2.72 -6.05 -13.23
C GLN A 17 1.90 -7.21 -12.63
N GLY A 18 0.63 -7.36 -13.02
CA GLY A 18 -0.26 -8.41 -12.50
C GLY A 18 -0.85 -8.11 -11.12
N VAL A 19 -0.71 -6.89 -10.62
CA VAL A 19 -1.22 -6.49 -9.30
C VAL A 19 -2.74 -6.55 -9.31
N HIS A 20 -3.33 -7.14 -8.27
CA HIS A 20 -4.78 -7.13 -8.13
C HIS A 20 -5.23 -5.76 -7.61
N ILE A 21 -5.97 -5.03 -8.45
CA ILE A 21 -6.45 -3.67 -8.15
C ILE A 21 -7.97 -3.66 -8.04
N ARG A 22 -8.49 -3.14 -6.92
CA ARG A 22 -9.91 -2.78 -6.80
C ARG A 22 -10.07 -1.28 -6.92
N MET A 23 -10.87 -0.82 -7.88
CA MET A 23 -11.19 0.59 -8.09
C MET A 23 -12.57 0.95 -7.52
N ARG A 24 -12.72 2.18 -7.05
CA ARG A 24 -14.03 2.79 -6.76
C ARG A 24 -14.67 3.27 -8.05
N LYS A 25 -15.99 3.49 -8.03
CA LYS A 25 -16.72 4.16 -9.12
C LYS A 25 -16.19 5.58 -9.42
N SER A 26 -15.52 6.21 -8.46
CA SER A 26 -14.88 7.52 -8.62
C SER A 26 -13.56 7.50 -9.38
N GLY A 27 -13.05 6.32 -9.78
CA GLY A 27 -11.74 6.20 -10.44
C GLY A 27 -10.55 6.21 -9.49
N GLN A 28 -10.79 6.07 -8.18
CA GLN A 28 -9.73 5.95 -7.18
C GLN A 28 -9.48 4.49 -6.81
N VAL A 29 -8.23 4.13 -6.60
CA VAL A 29 -7.78 2.85 -6.09
C VAL A 29 -8.26 2.69 -4.66
N HIS A 30 -8.98 1.60 -4.41
CA HIS A 30 -9.41 1.17 -3.09
C HIS A 30 -8.45 0.13 -2.51
N THR A 31 -8.09 -0.87 -3.32
CA THR A 31 -7.28 -2.02 -2.89
C THR A 31 -6.11 -2.19 -3.84
N LEU A 32 -4.94 -2.41 -3.26
CA LEU A 32 -3.78 -3.02 -3.92
C LEU A 32 -3.45 -4.31 -3.20
N ASP A 33 -3.43 -5.40 -3.95
CA ASP A 33 -3.03 -6.71 -3.45
C ASP A 33 -1.92 -7.29 -4.31
N PHE A 34 -0.75 -7.43 -3.68
CA PHE A 34 0.47 -7.94 -4.29
C PHE A 34 0.70 -9.43 -4.00
N SER A 35 -0.21 -10.13 -3.30
CA SER A 35 0.02 -11.51 -2.87
C SER A 35 0.17 -12.50 -4.03
N ASP A 36 -0.65 -12.35 -5.07
CA ASP A 36 -0.73 -13.24 -6.24
C ASP A 36 -0.13 -12.62 -7.50
N CYS A 37 1.04 -11.96 -7.38
CA CYS A 37 1.81 -11.48 -8.51
C CYS A 37 3.33 -11.63 -8.29
N ASP A 38 4.06 -11.81 -9.40
CA ASP A 38 5.53 -11.95 -9.40
C ASP A 38 6.23 -10.65 -8.98
N TRP A 39 5.59 -9.51 -9.24
CA TRP A 39 6.11 -8.20 -8.86
C TRP A 39 5.74 -7.89 -7.40
N LYS A 40 6.75 -7.74 -6.54
CA LYS A 40 6.58 -7.33 -5.14
C LYS A 40 7.11 -5.90 -4.95
N PRO A 41 6.37 -5.01 -4.26
CA PRO A 41 6.82 -3.64 -4.08
C PRO A 41 8.02 -3.59 -3.12
N ASP A 42 9.06 -2.85 -3.51
CA ASP A 42 10.16 -2.45 -2.62
C ASP A 42 9.90 -1.06 -2.01
N ASP A 43 10.83 -0.56 -1.20
CA ASP A 43 10.71 0.74 -0.53
C ASP A 43 10.51 1.89 -1.53
N HIS A 44 11.19 1.84 -2.69
CA HIS A 44 11.06 2.84 -3.74
C HIS A 44 9.67 2.81 -4.37
N SER A 45 9.18 1.61 -4.65
CA SER A 45 7.86 1.41 -5.23
C SER A 45 6.76 1.89 -4.29
N ILE A 46 6.83 1.57 -2.99
CA ILE A 46 5.89 2.10 -1.97
C ILE A 46 5.91 3.63 -1.95
N HIS A 47 7.08 4.26 -2.05
CA HIS A 47 7.16 5.72 -2.13
C HIS A 47 6.44 6.29 -3.37
N GLN A 48 6.55 5.65 -4.53
CA GLN A 48 5.81 6.05 -5.73
C GLN A 48 4.28 5.89 -5.58
N LEU A 49 3.84 4.93 -4.77
CA LEU A 49 2.42 4.71 -4.51
C LEU A 49 1.79 5.80 -3.65
N GLU A 50 2.56 6.71 -3.02
CA GLU A 50 2.03 7.79 -2.18
C GLU A 50 0.98 8.65 -2.90
N VAL A 51 0.96 8.71 -4.23
CA VAL A 51 -0.09 9.41 -4.98
C VAL A 51 -1.50 8.82 -4.74
N LEU A 52 -1.60 7.55 -4.35
CA LEU A 52 -2.85 6.82 -4.08
C LEU A 52 -3.39 7.09 -2.67
N GLN A 53 -3.80 8.33 -2.43
CA GLN A 53 -4.16 8.86 -1.10
C GLN A 53 -5.45 8.28 -0.49
N ASN A 54 -6.21 7.48 -1.26
CA ASN A 54 -7.53 6.97 -0.84
C ASN A 54 -7.59 5.43 -0.71
N LEU A 55 -6.40 4.82 -0.65
CA LEU A 55 -6.21 3.40 -0.44
C LEU A 55 -6.75 2.98 0.93
N GLU A 56 -7.55 1.91 0.96
CA GLU A 56 -8.09 1.34 2.20
C GLU A 56 -7.52 -0.05 2.50
N VAL A 57 -7.01 -0.75 1.48
CA VAL A 57 -6.42 -2.09 1.64
C VAL A 57 -5.10 -2.15 0.88
N LEU A 58 -4.04 -2.49 1.58
CA LEU A 58 -2.69 -2.66 1.04
C LEU A 58 -2.13 -4.00 1.51
N ASN A 59 -1.96 -4.96 0.60
CA ASN A 59 -1.35 -6.24 0.92
C ASN A 59 0.05 -6.34 0.29
N CYS A 60 1.08 -6.18 1.13
CA CYS A 60 2.49 -6.30 0.78
C CYS A 60 3.12 -7.59 1.38
N GLU A 61 2.34 -8.67 1.46
CA GLU A 61 2.85 -9.96 1.93
C GLU A 61 4.07 -10.42 1.13
N GLN A 62 5.11 -10.85 1.85
CA GLN A 62 6.42 -11.27 1.32
C GLN A 62 7.14 -10.20 0.47
N ALA A 63 6.75 -8.93 0.60
CA ALA A 63 7.41 -7.84 -0.11
C ALA A 63 8.77 -7.52 0.53
N PRO A 64 9.82 -7.18 -0.25
CA PRO A 64 11.16 -6.88 0.24
C PRO A 64 11.24 -5.47 0.87
N LEU A 65 10.30 -5.13 1.75
CA LEU A 65 10.23 -3.84 2.43
C LEU A 65 11.18 -3.81 3.63
N THR A 66 11.82 -2.66 3.83
CA THR A 66 12.63 -2.36 5.00
C THR A 66 12.01 -1.21 5.80
N ASP A 67 12.63 -0.88 6.94
CA ASP A 67 12.21 0.27 7.76
C ASP A 67 12.19 1.60 6.99
N ALA A 68 12.87 1.69 5.83
CA ALA A 68 12.80 2.86 4.96
C ALA A 68 11.41 3.09 4.34
N ALA A 69 10.58 2.05 4.18
CA ALA A 69 9.21 2.20 3.67
C ALA A 69 8.24 2.82 4.70
N VAL A 70 8.60 2.89 5.98
CA VAL A 70 7.66 3.28 7.05
C VAL A 70 7.05 4.66 6.81
N GLU A 71 7.86 5.66 6.45
CA GLU A 71 7.34 7.02 6.19
C GLU A 71 6.33 7.02 5.05
N SER A 72 6.59 6.28 3.97
CA SER A 72 5.70 6.18 2.81
C SER A 72 4.41 5.44 3.14
N ILE A 73 4.48 4.35 3.91
CA ILE A 73 3.28 3.65 4.40
C ILE A 73 2.42 4.58 5.26
N LEU A 74 3.02 5.43 6.10
CA LEU A 74 2.30 6.39 6.93
C LEU A 74 1.59 7.49 6.13
N ARG A 75 2.00 7.77 4.89
CA ARG A 75 1.27 8.69 4.00
C ARG A 75 -0.11 8.15 3.62
N HIS A 76 -0.29 6.83 3.61
CA HIS A 76 -1.59 6.19 3.38
C HIS A 76 -2.45 6.16 4.64
N SER A 77 -2.69 7.33 5.24
CA SER A 77 -3.42 7.48 6.51
C SER A 77 -4.86 6.91 6.50
N GLY A 78 -5.44 6.68 5.32
CA GLY A 78 -6.77 6.08 5.14
C GLY A 78 -6.79 4.54 5.14
N VAL A 79 -5.65 3.87 5.23
CA VAL A 79 -5.57 2.41 5.14
C VAL A 79 -6.23 1.73 6.34
N LYS A 80 -7.12 0.79 6.09
CA LYS A 80 -7.90 0.05 7.10
C LYS A 80 -7.39 -1.37 7.30
N LEU A 81 -6.76 -1.96 6.27
CA LEU A 81 -6.12 -3.26 6.32
C LEU A 81 -4.76 -3.17 5.65
N LEU A 82 -3.71 -3.51 6.40
CA LEU A 82 -2.33 -3.51 5.95
C LEU A 82 -1.70 -4.87 6.29
N THR A 83 -1.27 -5.61 5.26
CA THR A 83 -0.59 -6.90 5.41
C THR A 83 0.88 -6.74 5.09
N LEU A 84 1.75 -7.11 6.03
CA LEU A 84 3.20 -6.93 6.03
C LEU A 84 3.93 -8.21 6.48
N SER A 85 3.23 -9.34 6.58
CA SER A 85 3.84 -10.61 6.96
C SER A 85 4.89 -11.05 5.93
N GLY A 86 6.05 -11.47 6.41
CA GLY A 86 7.18 -11.84 5.55
C GLY A 86 7.95 -10.66 4.96
N THR A 87 7.71 -9.43 5.41
CA THR A 87 8.56 -8.27 5.06
C THR A 87 9.83 -8.23 5.93
N GLY A 88 10.78 -7.36 5.56
CA GLY A 88 11.99 -7.08 6.33
C GLY A 88 11.83 -5.97 7.39
N LEU A 89 10.60 -5.57 7.72
CA LEU A 89 10.32 -4.54 8.73
C LEU A 89 10.66 -5.02 10.14
N SER A 90 11.33 -4.17 10.92
CA SER A 90 11.64 -4.43 12.32
C SER A 90 10.40 -4.38 13.22
N THR A 91 10.51 -4.94 14.43
CA THR A 91 9.42 -4.85 15.43
C THR A 91 9.13 -3.39 15.79
N GLU A 92 10.16 -2.55 15.84
CA GLU A 92 10.09 -1.11 16.07
C GLU A 92 9.33 -0.39 14.95
N ALA A 93 9.60 -0.74 13.69
CA ALA A 93 8.87 -0.22 12.54
C ALA A 93 7.38 -0.61 12.59
N ILE A 94 7.06 -1.89 12.84
CA ILE A 94 5.67 -2.33 12.99
C ILE A 94 4.97 -1.62 14.16
N LYS A 95 5.66 -1.44 15.29
CA LYS A 95 5.13 -0.68 16.43
C LYS A 95 4.83 0.76 16.04
N ARG A 96 5.72 1.41 15.29
CA ARG A 96 5.53 2.78 14.79
C ARG A 96 4.32 2.88 13.87
N LEU A 97 4.14 1.92 12.96
CA LEU A 97 2.95 1.86 12.10
C LEU A 97 1.66 1.74 12.93
N ARG A 98 1.63 0.83 13.91
CA ARG A 98 0.46 0.65 14.81
C ARG A 98 0.14 1.89 15.63
N GLN A 99 1.15 2.67 16.03
CA GLN A 99 0.96 3.91 16.80
C GLN A 99 0.41 5.07 15.97
N ASN A 100 0.61 5.08 14.65
CA ASN A 100 0.23 6.19 13.80
C ASN A 100 -1.00 5.88 12.93
N LEU A 101 -1.19 4.63 12.49
CA LEU A 101 -2.34 4.19 11.72
C LEU A 101 -3.46 3.70 12.65
N ILE A 102 -4.02 4.62 13.44
CA ILE A 102 -5.06 4.30 14.42
C ILE A 102 -6.30 3.75 13.71
N GLY A 103 -6.74 2.56 14.13
CA GLY A 103 -7.89 1.87 13.53
C GLY A 103 -7.55 1.03 12.28
N CYS A 104 -6.29 1.02 11.84
CA CYS A 104 -5.82 0.08 10.83
C CYS A 104 -5.59 -1.30 11.44
N ARG A 105 -6.12 -2.35 10.80
CA ARG A 105 -5.74 -3.72 11.09
C ARG A 105 -4.42 -4.04 10.39
N ILE A 106 -3.36 -4.17 11.19
CA ILE A 106 -2.02 -4.53 10.69
C ILE A 106 -1.76 -6.02 10.96
N ILE A 107 -1.54 -6.79 9.90
CA ILE A 107 -1.10 -8.19 9.93
C ILE A 107 0.40 -8.19 9.61
N ALA A 108 1.25 -8.51 10.58
CA ALA A 108 2.70 -8.53 10.44
C ALA A 108 3.23 -9.78 11.13
#